data_AF-A0A7S1CDX2-F1
#
_entry.id   AF-A0A7S1CDX2-F1
#
_cell.length_a   1.000
_cell.length_b   1.000
_cell.length_c   1.000
_cell.angle_alpha   90.00
_cell.angle_beta   90.00
_cell.angle_gamma   90.00
#
_symmetry.space_group_name_H-M   'P 1'
#
loop_
_entity.id
_entity.type
_entity.pdbx_description
1 polymer ?
#
loop_
_entity_poly.entity_id
_entity_poly.type
_entity_poly.pdbx_seq_one_letter_code
_entity_poly.pdbx_strand_id
1 'polypeptide(L)'
;SFYVGGIEHAILHLLYARFIHKFLQSEGLVEGSEPFARLLTQGMVLGRTLRRKSSGAYLTPAEAAAMEAEAEALDDEALAHANDVEAVWEKMSKSKHNGVDPVDAVETLGADVTRLFTLFKAPPEKEMQWDTAALAGQARWME
;
A
#
# COMPACT_ATOMS: atom_id res chain seq x y z
N SER A 1 -21.33 9.97 11.13
CA SER A 1 -20.44 9.89 9.96
C SER A 1 -19.15 9.16 10.33
N PHE A 2 -18.63 8.30 9.45
CA PHE A 2 -17.39 7.53 9.65
C PHE A 2 -16.45 7.87 8.49
N TYR A 3 -15.25 8.38 8.78
CA TYR A 3 -14.25 8.74 7.78
C TYR A 3 -13.10 7.74 7.81
N VAL A 4 -12.73 7.22 6.65
CA VAL A 4 -11.57 6.34 6.45
C VAL A 4 -10.61 7.05 5.52
N GLY A 5 -9.37 7.28 5.96
CA GLY A 5 -8.36 7.97 5.16
C GLY A 5 -6.95 7.69 5.65
N GLY A 6 -5.97 7.80 4.74
CA GLY A 6 -4.58 7.49 5.07
C GLY A 6 -4.04 8.43 6.14
N ILE A 7 -3.14 7.93 6.98
CA ILE A 7 -2.48 8.74 8.03
C ILE A 7 -1.77 9.98 7.47
N GLU A 8 -1.37 9.95 6.20
CA GLU A 8 -0.77 11.08 5.47
C GLU A 8 -1.68 12.31 5.35
N HIS A 9 -3.00 12.14 5.47
CA HIS A 9 -3.98 13.22 5.40
C HIS A 9 -4.39 13.75 6.78
N ALA A 10 -3.83 13.20 7.86
CA ALA A 10 -4.33 13.44 9.21
C ALA A 10 -4.19 14.90 9.71
N ILE A 11 -3.22 15.66 9.18
CA ILE A 11 -2.97 17.03 9.63
C ILE A 11 -3.69 18.04 8.74
N LEU A 12 -3.21 18.29 7.52
CA LEU A 12 -3.72 19.39 6.70
C LEU A 12 -5.17 19.15 6.25
N HIS A 13 -5.43 18.04 5.57
CA HIS A 13 -6.74 17.77 4.99
C HIS A 13 -7.83 17.71 6.06
N LEU A 14 -7.62 16.97 7.16
CA LEU A 14 -8.60 16.89 8.24
C LEU A 14 -8.78 18.23 8.97
N LEU A 15 -7.71 19.02 9.15
CA LEU A 15 -7.84 20.36 9.74
C LEU A 15 -8.68 21.29 8.84
N TYR A 16 -8.44 21.27 7.53
CA TYR A 16 -9.23 22.05 6.58
C TYR A 16 -10.68 21.60 6.53
N ALA A 17 -10.95 20.29 6.56
CA ALA A 17 -12.31 19.76 6.63
C ALA A 17 -13.05 20.26 7.88
N ARG A 18 -12.37 20.26 9.05
CA ARG A 18 -12.95 20.80 10.29
C ARG A 18 -13.18 22.31 10.22
N PHE A 19 -12.22 23.06 9.68
CA PHE A 19 -12.35 24.51 9.51
C PHE A 19 -13.55 24.86 8.62
N ILE A 20 -13.64 24.23 7.44
CA ILE A 20 -14.74 24.45 6.49
C ILE A 20 -16.08 24.05 7.14
N HIS A 21 -16.15 22.92 7.84
CA HIS A 21 -17.37 22.49 8.53
C HIS A 21 -17.84 23.53 9.56
N LYS A 22 -16.92 24.08 10.35
CA LYS A 22 -17.24 25.11 11.35
C LYS A 22 -17.70 26.43 10.71
N PHE A 23 -17.10 26.81 9.58
CA PHE A 23 -17.57 27.95 8.80
C PHE A 23 -18.99 27.72 8.25
N LEU A 24 -19.26 26.56 7.65
CA LEU A 24 -20.59 26.23 7.15
C LEU A 24 -21.63 26.16 8.29
N GLN A 25 -21.21 25.71 9.47
CA GLN A 25 -22.04 25.70 10.67
C GLN A 25 -22.39 27.13 11.11
N SER A 26 -21.44 28.08 11.08
CA SER A 26 -21.71 29.48 11.47
C SER A 26 -22.69 30.18 10.54
N GLU A 27 -22.73 29.77 9.26
CA GLU A 27 -23.70 30.25 8.27
C GLU A 27 -25.05 29.51 8.35
N GLY A 28 -25.21 28.55 9.27
CA GLY A 28 -26.43 27.75 9.40
C GLY A 28 -26.67 26.76 8.24
N LEU A 29 -25.64 26.46 7.46
CA LEU A 29 -25.73 25.59 6.28
C LEU A 29 -25.60 24.09 6.62
N VAL A 30 -25.01 23.77 7.78
CA VAL A 30 -24.87 22.39 8.27
C VAL A 30 -25.15 22.32 9.77
N GLU A 31 -25.58 21.14 10.22
CA GLU A 31 -25.77 20.83 11.64
C GLU A 31 -24.54 20.12 12.23
N GLY A 32 -24.41 20.17 13.55
CA GLY A 32 -23.33 19.50 14.28
C GLY A 32 -22.00 20.28 14.30
N SER A 33 -21.14 19.98 15.28
CA SER A 33 -19.91 20.73 15.58
C SER A 33 -18.66 20.23 14.86
N GLU A 34 -18.70 19.01 14.30
CA GLU A 34 -17.58 18.35 13.62
C GLU A 34 -18.08 17.56 12.40
N PRO A 35 -17.29 17.48 11.31
CA PRO A 35 -17.70 16.80 10.07
C PRO A 35 -17.75 15.27 10.20
N PHE A 36 -16.89 14.70 11.07
CA PHE A 36 -16.72 13.25 11.21
C PHE A 36 -16.92 12.83 12.65
N ALA A 37 -17.88 11.95 12.91
CA ALA A 37 -18.12 11.40 14.26
C ALA A 37 -17.07 10.35 14.66
N ARG A 38 -16.47 9.68 13.67
CA ARG A 38 -15.41 8.67 13.85
C ARG A 38 -14.42 8.77 12.71
N LEU A 39 -13.15 8.53 13.03
CA LEU A 39 -12.03 8.53 12.10
C LEU A 39 -11.28 7.20 12.24
N LEU A 40 -11.04 6.53 11.11
CA LEU A 40 -10.12 5.40 11.01
C LEU A 40 -9.00 5.82 10.07
N THR A 41 -7.77 5.89 10.60
CA THR A 41 -6.58 6.17 9.80
C THR A 41 -6.00 4.85 9.31
N GLN A 42 -6.18 4.51 8.03
CA GLN A 42 -5.56 3.27 7.55
C GLN A 42 -4.03 3.39 7.49
N GLY A 43 -3.37 2.26 7.77
CA GLY A 43 -1.94 2.11 7.59
C GLY A 43 -1.53 2.13 6.11
N MET A 44 -0.23 2.23 5.87
CA MET A 44 0.30 2.26 4.50
C MET A 44 0.35 0.87 3.89
N VAL A 45 0.11 0.80 2.58
CA VAL A 45 0.44 -0.39 1.80
C VAL A 45 1.89 -0.27 1.33
N LEU A 46 2.68 -1.27 1.68
CA LEU A 46 4.10 -1.37 1.32
C LEU A 46 4.24 -2.30 0.10
N GLY A 47 4.99 -1.84 -0.89
CA GLY A 47 5.40 -2.67 -2.03
C GLY A 47 6.83 -3.17 -1.82
N ARG A 48 7.14 -4.33 -2.40
CA ARG A 48 8.51 -4.84 -2.49
C ARG A 48 9.28 -3.89 -3.41
N THR A 49 10.29 -3.23 -2.86
CA THR A 49 11.13 -2.26 -3.58
C THR A 49 12.52 -2.85 -3.74
N LEU A 50 13.04 -2.83 -4.95
CA LEU A 50 14.43 -3.20 -5.23
C LEU A 50 15.26 -1.93 -5.40
N ARG A 51 16.39 -1.84 -4.68
CA ARG A 51 17.34 -0.73 -4.82
C ARG A 51 18.78 -1.20 -4.75
N ARG A 52 19.68 -0.41 -5.34
CA ARG A 52 21.13 -0.67 -5.28
C ARG A 52 21.68 -0.37 -3.88
N LYS A 53 22.46 -1.26 -3.29
CA LYS A 53 23.11 -1.04 -1.97
C LYS A 53 24.16 0.08 -2.06
N SER A 54 24.88 0.17 -3.17
CA SER A 54 25.94 1.15 -3.39
C SER A 54 25.44 2.60 -3.50
N SER A 55 24.34 2.81 -4.22
CA SER A 55 23.86 4.15 -4.58
C SER A 55 22.50 4.52 -3.98
N GLY A 56 21.75 3.54 -3.47
CA GLY A 56 20.36 3.71 -3.05
C GLY A 56 19.38 3.93 -4.21
N ALA A 57 19.83 3.83 -5.47
CA ALA A 57 18.99 4.02 -6.64
C ALA A 57 17.98 2.88 -6.77
N TYR A 58 16.71 3.23 -6.97
CA TYR A 58 15.64 2.27 -7.23
C TYR A 58 15.80 1.65 -8.62
N LEU A 59 15.53 0.35 -8.71
CA LEU A 59 15.54 -0.35 -9.99
C LEU A 59 14.27 -0.02 -10.78
N THR A 60 14.43 0.14 -12.09
CA THR A 60 13.32 0.23 -13.03
C THR A 60 12.63 -1.14 -13.20
N PRO A 61 11.40 -1.20 -13.71
CA PRO A 61 10.72 -2.47 -13.96
C PRO A 61 11.51 -3.44 -14.84
N ALA A 62 12.25 -2.93 -15.84
CA ALA A 62 13.07 -3.76 -16.71
C ALA A 62 14.29 -4.35 -15.98
N GLU A 63 14.94 -3.55 -15.13
CA GLU A 63 16.04 -4.04 -14.29
C GLU A 63 15.55 -5.05 -13.26
N ALA A 64 14.40 -4.80 -12.62
CA ALA A 64 13.79 -5.74 -11.68
C ALA A 64 13.46 -7.08 -12.35
N ALA A 65 12.81 -7.06 -13.51
CA ALA A 65 12.49 -8.26 -14.27
C ALA A 65 13.74 -9.05 -14.71
N ALA A 66 14.81 -8.35 -15.11
CA ALA A 66 16.07 -9.00 -15.45
C ALA A 66 16.70 -9.69 -14.23
N MET A 67 16.67 -9.05 -13.06
CA MET A 67 17.15 -9.65 -11.81
C MET A 67 16.30 -10.84 -11.38
N GLU A 68 14.98 -10.78 -11.53
CA GLU A 68 14.08 -11.89 -11.21
C GLU A 68 14.28 -13.09 -12.15
N ALA A 69 14.50 -12.84 -13.45
CA ALA A 69 14.83 -13.89 -14.42
C ALA A 69 16.20 -14.53 -14.16
N GLU A 70 17.20 -13.76 -13.71
CA GLU A 70 18.49 -14.31 -13.27
C GLU A 70 18.36 -15.09 -11.95
N ALA A 71 17.38 -14.74 -11.12
CA ALA A 71 17.12 -15.32 -9.81
C ALA A 71 16.16 -16.50 -9.81
N GLU A 72 15.75 -17.02 -10.97
CA GLU A 72 14.81 -18.14 -11.13
C GLU A 72 15.29 -19.47 -10.48
N ALA A 73 16.42 -19.46 -9.75
CA ALA A 73 16.98 -20.59 -9.02
C ALA A 73 17.25 -20.36 -7.51
N LEU A 74 17.02 -19.18 -6.93
CA LEU A 74 17.58 -18.84 -5.61
C LEU A 74 16.69 -17.90 -4.78
N ASP A 75 16.62 -18.14 -3.47
CA ASP A 75 15.79 -17.44 -2.48
C ASP A 75 16.13 -15.93 -2.30
N ASP A 76 15.28 -15.21 -1.54
CA ASP A 76 15.47 -13.77 -1.23
C ASP A 76 16.86 -13.45 -0.63
N GLU A 77 17.48 -14.42 0.02
CA GLU A 77 18.80 -14.30 0.68
C GLU A 77 19.96 -14.40 -0.33
N ALA A 78 19.75 -15.15 -1.40
CA ALA A 78 20.67 -15.30 -2.51
C ALA A 78 20.60 -14.14 -3.52
N LEU A 79 19.43 -13.50 -3.70
CA LEU A 79 19.32 -12.21 -4.40
C LEU A 79 20.14 -11.10 -3.71
N ALA A 80 20.18 -11.13 -2.37
CA ALA A 80 20.96 -10.20 -1.58
C ALA A 80 22.48 -10.48 -1.64
N HIS A 81 22.89 -11.72 -1.95
CA HIS A 81 24.29 -12.12 -2.08
C HIS A 81 24.85 -11.93 -3.50
N ALA A 82 24.00 -11.92 -4.52
CA ALA A 82 24.40 -11.66 -5.91
C ALA A 82 24.12 -10.19 -6.29
N ASN A 83 25.17 -9.36 -6.32
CA ASN A 83 25.26 -8.12 -7.10
C ASN A 83 24.46 -6.89 -6.62
N ASP A 84 24.86 -6.32 -5.49
CA ASP A 84 24.60 -4.92 -5.13
C ASP A 84 23.11 -4.50 -5.07
N VAL A 85 22.17 -5.44 -4.97
CA VAL A 85 20.74 -5.15 -4.82
C VAL A 85 20.25 -5.56 -3.45
N GLU A 86 19.35 -4.78 -2.86
CA GLU A 86 18.56 -5.16 -1.70
C GLU A 86 17.07 -5.02 -1.98
N ALA A 87 16.29 -5.95 -1.42
CA ALA A 87 14.84 -5.90 -1.39
C ALA A 87 14.38 -5.34 -0.04
N VAL A 88 13.59 -4.27 -0.09
CA VAL A 88 13.04 -3.61 1.11
C VAL A 88 11.55 -3.38 0.94
N TRP A 89 10.82 -3.32 2.05
CA TRP A 89 9.39 -2.98 2.05
C TRP A 89 9.22 -1.50 2.30
N GLU A 90 8.67 -0.79 1.32
CA GLU A 90 8.46 0.65 1.44
C GLU A 90 7.09 1.05 0.93
N LYS A 91 6.61 2.21 1.41
CA LYS A 91 5.38 2.84 0.89
C LYS A 91 5.40 2.84 -0.64
N MET A 92 4.31 2.36 -1.24
CA MET A 92 4.15 2.37 -2.68
C MET A 92 4.23 3.80 -3.25
N SER A 93 5.07 4.00 -4.26
CA SER A 93 5.13 5.26 -5.00
C SER A 93 5.65 5.06 -6.42
N LYS A 94 5.22 5.93 -7.34
CA LYS A 94 5.67 5.90 -8.75
C LYS A 94 7.19 6.04 -8.88
N SER A 95 7.82 6.84 -8.01
CA SER A 95 9.27 7.08 -8.00
C SER A 95 10.11 5.90 -7.53
N LYS A 96 9.50 4.92 -6.85
CA LYS A 96 10.17 3.72 -6.34
C LYS A 96 9.96 2.50 -7.21
N HIS A 97 9.12 2.62 -8.25
CA HIS A 97 8.75 1.52 -9.15
C HIS A 97 8.19 0.28 -8.41
N ASN A 98 7.59 0.48 -7.24
CA ASN A 98 7.08 -0.59 -6.36
C ASN A 98 5.54 -0.59 -6.23
N GLY A 99 4.85 0.20 -7.07
CA GLY A 99 3.40 0.25 -7.09
C GLY A 99 2.84 -0.98 -7.81
N VAL A 100 1.83 -1.61 -7.21
CA VAL A 100 1.10 -2.72 -7.83
C VAL A 100 -0.27 -2.22 -8.27
N ASP A 101 -0.69 -2.56 -9.48
CA ASP A 101 -2.03 -2.25 -9.95
C ASP A 101 -3.03 -3.25 -9.31
N PRO A 102 -4.00 -2.79 -8.52
CA PRO A 102 -5.01 -3.69 -7.97
C PRO A 102 -5.87 -4.36 -9.06
N VAL A 103 -5.95 -3.79 -10.26
CA VAL A 103 -6.69 -4.40 -11.39
C VAL A 103 -6.06 -5.75 -11.76
N ASP A 104 -4.73 -5.82 -11.82
CA ASP A 104 -4.02 -7.08 -12.13
C ASP A 104 -4.38 -8.18 -11.13
N ALA A 105 -4.48 -7.84 -9.85
CA ALA A 105 -4.85 -8.78 -8.80
C ALA A 105 -6.32 -9.23 -8.89
N VAL A 106 -7.21 -8.32 -9.27
CA VAL A 106 -8.64 -8.64 -9.48
C VAL A 106 -8.82 -9.53 -10.71
N GLU A 107 -8.10 -9.26 -11.80
CA GLU A 107 -8.15 -10.06 -13.02
C GLU A 107 -7.56 -11.46 -12.81
N THR A 108 -6.50 -11.57 -12.01
CA THR A 108 -5.82 -12.85 -11.74
C THR A 108 -6.52 -13.71 -10.70
N LEU A 109 -7.02 -13.12 -9.62
CA LEU A 109 -7.51 -13.84 -8.43
C LEU A 109 -9.00 -13.63 -8.15
N GLY A 110 -9.65 -12.67 -8.80
CA GLY A 110 -11.04 -12.30 -8.54
C GLY A 110 -11.19 -11.29 -7.40
N ALA A 111 -12.21 -10.44 -7.50
CA ALA A 111 -12.42 -9.32 -6.59
C ALA A 111 -12.59 -9.73 -5.11
N ASP A 112 -13.26 -10.85 -4.85
CA ASP A 112 -13.50 -11.31 -3.48
C ASP A 112 -12.22 -11.79 -2.79
N VAL A 113 -11.34 -12.49 -3.51
CA VAL A 113 -10.02 -12.90 -3.02
C VAL A 113 -9.16 -11.66 -2.72
N THR A 114 -9.13 -10.69 -3.63
CA THR A 114 -8.37 -9.45 -3.44
C THR A 114 -8.86 -8.66 -2.22
N ARG A 115 -10.18 -8.57 -2.02
CA ARG A 115 -10.78 -7.91 -0.85
C ARG A 115 -10.46 -8.64 0.44
N LEU A 116 -10.63 -9.96 0.46
CA LEU A 116 -10.36 -10.77 1.64
C LEU A 116 -8.89 -10.68 2.05
N PHE A 117 -7.98 -10.78 1.09
CA PHE A 117 -6.55 -10.59 1.34
C PHE A 117 -6.27 -9.24 1.99
N THR A 118 -6.80 -8.16 1.41
CA THR A 118 -6.60 -6.80 1.91
C THR A 118 -7.09 -6.65 3.35
N LEU A 119 -8.21 -7.28 3.70
CA LEU A 119 -8.81 -7.22 5.03
C LEU A 119 -8.14 -8.14 6.05
N PHE A 120 -7.48 -9.23 5.60
CA PHE A 120 -6.93 -10.26 6.48
C PHE A 120 -5.43 -10.12 6.72
N LYS A 121 -4.68 -9.52 5.78
CA LYS A 121 -3.21 -9.43 5.83
C LYS A 121 -2.71 -8.61 7.01
N ALA A 122 -3.41 -7.54 7.39
CA ALA A 122 -3.08 -6.72 8.55
C ALA A 122 -4.32 -6.01 9.11
N PRO A 123 -4.34 -5.66 10.42
CA PRO A 123 -5.32 -4.72 10.97
C PRO A 123 -5.32 -3.41 10.18
N PRO A 124 -6.46 -2.73 10.01
CA PRO A 124 -6.58 -1.57 9.12
C PRO A 124 -5.68 -0.40 9.51
N GLU A 125 -5.33 -0.21 10.80
CA GLU A 125 -4.42 0.88 11.21
C GLU A 125 -2.93 0.56 11.00
N LYS A 126 -2.57 -0.70 10.71
CA LYS A 126 -1.18 -1.14 10.57
C LYS A 126 -0.76 -1.17 9.11
N GLU A 127 0.55 -1.07 8.90
CA GLU A 127 1.13 -1.24 7.58
C GLU A 127 0.90 -2.66 7.07
N MET A 128 0.68 -2.78 5.77
CA MET A 128 0.41 -4.04 5.08
C MET A 128 1.40 -4.23 3.94
N GLN A 129 2.12 -5.34 3.96
CA GLN A 129 3.00 -5.73 2.85
C GLN A 129 2.18 -6.38 1.74
N TRP A 130 2.22 -5.80 0.55
CA TRP A 130 1.60 -6.36 -0.65
C TRP A 130 2.52 -7.40 -1.28
N ASP A 131 2.30 -8.65 -0.91
CA ASP A 131 3.06 -9.80 -1.39
C ASP A 131 2.20 -10.65 -2.34
N THR A 132 2.45 -10.52 -3.64
CA THR A 132 1.75 -11.23 -4.71
C THR A 132 1.99 -12.74 -4.68
N ALA A 133 3.14 -13.20 -4.19
CA ALA A 133 3.42 -14.62 -4.04
C ALA A 133 2.60 -15.23 -2.90
N ALA A 134 2.48 -14.52 -1.77
CA ALA A 134 1.60 -14.93 -0.67
C ALA A 134 0.11 -14.89 -1.04
N LEU A 135 -0.29 -13.97 -1.92
CA LEU A 135 -1.65 -13.83 -2.45
C LEU A 135 -2.14 -15.10 -3.17
N ALA A 136 -1.31 -15.71 -4.02
CA ALA A 136 -1.63 -16.97 -4.71
C ALA A 136 -1.84 -18.14 -3.74
N GLY A 137 -1.23 -18.08 -2.54
CA GLY A 137 -1.42 -19.07 -1.50
C GLY A 137 -2.80 -19.02 -0.81
N GLN A 138 -3.36 -17.82 -0.69
CA GLN A 138 -4.66 -17.61 -0.04
C GLN A 138 -5.84 -17.88 -0.99
N ALA A 139 -5.66 -17.76 -2.30
CA ALA A 139 -6.67 -18.15 -3.28
C ALA A 139 -7.10 -19.63 -3.10
N ARG A 140 -6.15 -20.50 -2.76
CA ARG A 140 -6.40 -21.93 -2.47
C ARG A 140 -7.25 -22.19 -1.22
N TRP A 141 -7.47 -21.19 -0.36
CA TRP A 141 -8.33 -21.32 0.83
C TRP A 141 -9.80 -21.05 0.51
N MET A 142 -10.10 -20.40 -0.62
CA MET A 142 -11.46 -20.08 -1.05
C MET A 142 -12.07 -21.12 -2.01
N GLU A 143 -11.26 -22.06 -2.50
CA GLU A 143 -11.69 -23.26 -3.25
C GLU A 143 -12.10 -24.40 -2.31
#